data_AF-A0A966N8T5-F1
#
_entry.id   AF-A0A966N8T5-F1
#
_cell.length_a   1.000
_cell.length_b   1.000
_cell.length_c   1.000
_cell.angle_alpha   90.00
_cell.angle_beta   90.00
_cell.angle_gamma   90.00
#
_symmetry.space_group_name_H-M   'P 1'
#
loop_
_entity.id
_entity.type
_entity.pdbx_description
1 polymer ?
#
loop_
_entity_poly.entity_id
_entity_poly.type
_entity_poly.pdbx_seq_one_letter_code
_entity_poly.pdbx_strand_id
1 'polypeptide(L)'
;MIRTALLSVSDKTGIVQLAQALHTLGIKLISTGGTAKLLAQEGLPVTEVASLTNFPEMLDGRVKTLHPKVHGGLLARRDSKEHMDAIAEQGIETIGKGLGIGEGQSFDTTKLMEGAKQIFSPSLTNEQLKLTP
;
A
#
# COMPACT_ATOMS: atom_id res chain seq x y z
N MET A 1 -13.93 -2.03 0.52
CA MET A 1 -12.82 -2.17 1.48
C MET A 1 -11.53 -2.33 0.70
N ILE A 2 -10.54 -1.47 0.96
CA ILE A 2 -9.20 -1.63 0.40
C ILE A 2 -8.43 -2.60 1.29
N ARG A 3 -7.88 -3.67 0.70
CA ARG A 3 -7.20 -4.74 1.43
C ARG A 3 -5.67 -4.69 1.33
N THR A 4 -5.16 -3.92 0.36
CA THR A 4 -3.74 -3.92 0.00
C THR A 4 -3.24 -2.49 -0.28
N ALA A 5 -2.08 -2.12 0.24
CA ALA A 5 -1.45 -0.80 0.09
C ALA A 5 -0.05 -0.91 -0.54
N LEU A 6 0.18 -0.11 -1.59
CA LEU A 6 1.48 0.01 -2.25
C LEU A 6 2.30 1.16 -1.65
N LEU A 7 3.44 0.83 -1.06
CA LEU A 7 4.40 1.77 -0.49
C LEU A 7 5.64 1.87 -1.38
N SER A 8 5.83 3.02 -2.02
CA SER A 8 7.01 3.28 -2.84
C SER A 8 7.38 4.75 -2.70
N VAL A 9 8.43 5.03 -1.93
CA VAL A 9 8.86 6.40 -1.60
C VAL A 9 10.37 6.51 -1.73
N SER A 10 10.84 7.66 -2.23
CA SER A 10 12.27 7.97 -2.30
C SER A 10 12.79 8.40 -0.92
N ASP A 11 12.06 9.28 -0.23
CA ASP A 11 12.28 9.63 1.17
C ASP A 11 11.64 8.57 2.07
N LYS A 12 12.45 8.00 2.96
CA LYS A 12 12.03 6.93 3.87
C LYS A 12 11.64 7.46 5.25
N THR A 13 11.67 8.78 5.43
CA THR A 13 11.25 9.41 6.69
C THR A 13 9.82 8.98 7.00
N GLY A 14 9.62 8.42 8.19
CA GLY A 14 8.35 7.94 8.75
C GLY A 14 7.58 6.85 8.00
N ILE A 15 8.15 6.24 6.96
CA ILE A 15 7.49 5.15 6.22
C ILE A 15 7.22 3.92 7.08
N VAL A 16 8.09 3.67 8.08
CA VAL A 16 7.96 2.54 9.01
C VAL A 16 6.73 2.72 9.90
N GLN A 17 6.52 3.91 10.47
CA GLN A 17 5.36 4.18 11.32
C GLN A 17 4.05 4.09 10.51
N LEU A 18 4.05 4.58 9.28
CA LEU A 18 2.92 4.43 8.37
C LEU A 18 2.62 2.94 8.09
N ALA A 19 3.65 2.17 7.76
CA ALA A 19 3.50 0.76 7.45
C ALA A 19 3.00 -0.06 8.66
N GLN A 20 3.49 0.24 9.87
CA GLN A 20 2.99 -0.35 11.12
C GLN A 20 1.52 -0.04 11.35
N ALA A 21 1.11 1.22 11.16
CA ALA A 21 -0.28 1.61 11.30
C ALA A 21 -1.19 0.89 10.29
N LEU A 22 -0.78 0.83 9.02
CA LEU A 22 -1.51 0.10 7.98
C LEU A 22 -1.59 -1.41 8.29
N HIS A 23 -0.50 -2.01 8.76
CA HIS A 23 -0.48 -3.42 9.15
C HIS A 23 -1.43 -3.71 10.32
N THR A 24 -1.47 -2.83 11.33
CA THR A 24 -2.39 -2.93 12.48
C THR A 24 -3.86 -2.88 12.04
N LEU A 25 -4.15 -2.15 10.95
CA LEU A 25 -5.47 -2.11 10.33
C LEU A 25 -5.82 -3.36 9.48
N GLY A 26 -4.93 -4.36 9.44
CA GLY A 26 -5.10 -5.58 8.65
C GLY A 26 -4.88 -5.36 7.14
N ILE A 27 -4.23 -4.26 6.75
CA ILE A 27 -3.93 -3.96 5.35
C ILE A 27 -2.63 -4.67 4.95
N LYS A 28 -2.70 -5.43 3.84
CA LYS A 28 -1.54 -6.10 3.25
C LYS A 28 -0.60 -5.05 2.66
N LEU A 29 0.68 -5.14 3.00
CA LEU A 29 1.70 -4.21 2.53
C LEU A 29 2.39 -4.78 1.30
N ILE A 30 2.40 -4.02 0.20
CA ILE A 30 3.22 -4.30 -0.97
C ILE A 30 4.19 -3.14 -1.18
N SER A 31 5.44 -3.44 -1.53
CA SER A 31 6.48 -2.40 -1.69
C SER A 31 7.52 -2.79 -2.74
N THR A 32 8.42 -1.85 -3.06
CA THR A 32 9.48 -2.08 -4.06
C THR A 32 10.85 -1.69 -3.52
N GLY A 33 11.88 -2.46 -3.91
CA GLY A 33 13.29 -2.09 -3.75
C GLY A 33 13.67 -1.69 -2.32
N GLY A 34 14.28 -0.51 -2.18
CA GLY A 34 14.80 -0.04 -0.88
C GLY A 34 13.74 0.17 0.20
N THR A 35 12.49 0.50 -0.17
CA THR A 35 11.39 0.63 0.80
C THR A 35 10.97 -0.75 1.32
N ALA A 36 10.86 -1.76 0.44
CA ALA A 36 10.54 -3.13 0.85
C ALA A 36 11.59 -3.69 1.81
N LYS A 37 12.88 -3.47 1.51
CA LYS A 37 13.99 -3.89 2.37
C LYS A 37 13.92 -3.26 3.76
N LEU A 38 13.68 -1.95 3.83
CA LEU A 38 13.54 -1.25 5.11
C LEU A 38 12.39 -1.82 5.94
N LEU A 39 11.21 -1.99 5.34
CA LEU A 39 10.05 -2.52 6.07
C LEU A 39 10.26 -3.96 6.55
N ALA A 40 10.90 -4.80 5.73
CA ALA A 40 11.25 -6.17 6.11
C ALA A 40 12.28 -6.21 7.26
N GLN A 41 13.26 -5.31 7.27
CA GLN A 41 14.24 -5.18 8.36
C GLN A 41 13.58 -4.81 9.69
N GLU A 42 12.51 -4.01 9.65
CA GLU A 42 11.69 -3.65 10.80
C GLU A 42 10.67 -4.74 11.20
N GLY A 43 10.76 -5.94 10.58
CA GLY A 43 9.93 -7.09 10.90
C GLY A 43 8.50 -7.02 10.35
N LEU A 44 8.20 -6.08 9.46
CA LEU A 44 6.86 -5.96 8.88
C LEU A 44 6.63 -6.98 7.75
N PRO A 45 5.45 -7.61 7.67
CA PRO A 45 5.11 -8.55 6.60
C PRO A 45 4.81 -7.78 5.30
N VAL A 46 5.86 -7.45 4.57
CA VAL A 46 5.81 -6.76 3.27
C VAL A 46 6.02 -7.75 2.13
N THR A 47 5.17 -7.69 1.11
CA THR A 47 5.36 -8.44 -0.14
C THR A 47 6.06 -7.55 -1.16
N GLU A 48 7.14 -8.04 -1.77
CA GLU A 48 7.81 -7.30 -2.83
C GLU A 48 7.01 -7.39 -4.14
N VAL A 49 6.87 -6.26 -4.85
CA VAL A 49 6.13 -6.22 -6.14
C VAL A 49 6.78 -7.15 -7.17
N ALA A 50 8.11 -7.29 -7.17
CA ALA A 50 8.80 -8.22 -8.05
C ALA A 50 8.33 -9.67 -7.86
N SER A 51 8.03 -10.08 -6.62
CA SER A 51 7.47 -11.41 -6.30
C SER A 51 6.01 -11.56 -6.77
N LEU A 52 5.28 -10.47 -6.91
CA LEU A 52 3.89 -10.48 -7.42
C LEU A 52 3.85 -10.56 -8.96
N THR A 53 4.77 -9.87 -9.62
CA THR A 53 4.81 -9.75 -11.09
C THR A 53 5.59 -10.87 -11.76
N ASN A 54 6.50 -11.54 -11.04
CA ASN A 54 7.51 -12.46 -11.61
C ASN A 54 8.32 -11.82 -12.75
N PHE A 55 8.38 -10.48 -12.78
CA PHE A 55 9.04 -9.74 -13.84
C PHE A 55 10.42 -9.29 -13.34
N PRO A 56 11.51 -9.61 -14.07
CA PRO A 56 12.86 -9.26 -13.65
C PRO A 56 13.06 -7.74 -13.63
N GLU A 57 13.92 -7.27 -12.72
CA GLU A 57 14.29 -5.87 -12.65
C GLU A 57 15.04 -5.45 -13.92
N MET A 58 14.59 -4.36 -14.55
CA MET A 58 15.22 -3.78 -15.73
C MET A 58 15.03 -2.27 -15.77
N LEU A 59 15.89 -1.57 -16.51
CA LEU A 59 15.89 -0.12 -16.67
C LEU A 59 15.96 0.63 -15.32
N ASP A 60 16.88 0.21 -14.44
CA ASP A 60 17.05 0.76 -13.08
C ASP A 60 15.75 0.80 -12.26
N GLY A 61 14.92 -0.23 -12.43
CA GLY A 61 13.64 -0.35 -11.73
C GLY A 61 12.56 0.61 -12.21
N ARG A 62 12.74 1.32 -13.35
CA ARG A 62 11.74 2.27 -13.89
C ARG A 62 10.44 1.60 -14.34
N VAL A 63 10.49 0.34 -14.76
CA VAL A 63 9.32 -0.39 -15.29
C VAL A 63 8.77 -1.45 -14.34
N LYS A 64 9.33 -1.59 -13.14
CA LYS A 64 8.98 -2.66 -12.19
C LYS A 64 7.52 -2.64 -11.73
N THR A 65 6.89 -1.45 -11.73
CA THR A 65 5.48 -1.27 -11.35
C THR A 65 4.53 -1.25 -12.54
N LEU A 66 5.03 -1.14 -13.79
CA LEU A 66 4.25 -1.11 -15.03
C LEU A 66 3.76 -2.51 -15.42
N HIS A 67 2.98 -3.12 -14.52
CA HIS A 67 2.46 -4.46 -14.68
C HIS A 67 0.93 -4.48 -14.51
N PRO A 68 0.17 -5.28 -15.30
CA PRO A 68 -1.28 -5.40 -15.17
C PRO A 68 -1.74 -5.77 -13.75
N LYS A 69 -1.01 -6.64 -13.04
CA LYS A 69 -1.30 -6.97 -11.64
C LYS A 69 -1.22 -5.77 -10.68
N VAL A 70 -0.42 -4.75 -11.00
CA VAL A 70 -0.29 -3.54 -10.17
C VAL A 70 -1.27 -2.47 -10.65
N HIS A 71 -1.23 -2.15 -11.95
CA HIS A 71 -2.07 -1.10 -12.52
C HIS A 71 -3.54 -1.50 -12.60
N GLY A 72 -3.86 -2.76 -12.85
CA GLY A 72 -5.24 -3.28 -12.79
C GLY A 72 -5.81 -3.12 -11.39
N GLY A 73 -5.03 -3.43 -10.35
CA GLY A 73 -5.44 -3.22 -8.96
C GLY A 73 -5.65 -1.74 -8.60
N LEU A 74 -4.85 -0.83 -9.18
CA LEU A 74 -4.94 0.61 -8.94
C LEU A 74 -6.06 1.29 -9.74
N LEU A 75 -6.27 0.90 -11.00
CA LEU A 75 -7.15 1.56 -11.96
C LEU A 75 -8.54 0.91 -12.06
N ALA A 76 -8.74 -0.27 -11.50
CA ALA A 76 -10.05 -0.91 -11.50
C ALA A 76 -11.10 -0.02 -10.82
N ARG A 77 -12.19 0.20 -11.56
CA ARG A 77 -13.36 0.93 -11.09
C ARG A 77 -14.15 0.04 -10.14
N ARG A 78 -14.18 0.43 -8.87
CA ARG A 78 -14.83 -0.34 -7.79
C ARG A 78 -16.36 -0.32 -7.89
N ASP A 79 -16.90 0.69 -8.59
CA ASP A 79 -18.32 0.85 -8.89
C ASP A 79 -18.77 0.05 -10.13
N SER A 80 -17.82 -0.48 -10.92
CA SER A 80 -18.12 -1.30 -12.10
C SER A 80 -17.93 -2.78 -11.80
N LYS A 81 -19.03 -3.54 -11.83
CA LYS A 81 -18.99 -5.01 -11.66
C LYS A 81 -18.09 -5.68 -12.71
N GLU A 82 -18.14 -5.22 -13.96
CA GLU A 82 -17.33 -5.75 -15.05
C GLU A 82 -15.82 -5.59 -14.78
N HIS A 83 -15.38 -4.44 -14.26
CA HIS A 83 -13.98 -4.25 -13.88
C HIS A 83 -13.57 -5.15 -12.72
N MET A 84 -14.45 -5.32 -11.73
CA MET A 84 -14.18 -6.14 -10.55
C MET A 84 -14.11 -7.63 -10.89
N ASP A 85 -14.95 -8.10 -11.80
CA ASP A 85 -14.92 -9.47 -12.31
C ASP A 85 -13.65 -9.71 -13.13
N ALA A 86 -13.29 -8.79 -14.04
CA ALA A 86 -12.09 -8.89 -14.88
C ALA A 86 -10.78 -8.96 -14.08
N ILE A 87 -10.65 -8.15 -13.02
CA ILE A 87 -9.46 -8.25 -12.15
C ILE A 87 -9.47 -9.54 -11.32
N ALA A 88 -10.64 -10.01 -10.88
CA ALA A 88 -10.75 -11.22 -10.07
C ALA A 88 -10.39 -12.47 -10.89
N GLU A 89 -10.85 -12.56 -12.14
CA GLU A 89 -10.51 -13.64 -13.08
C GLU A 89 -9.00 -13.75 -13.33
N GLN A 90 -8.30 -12.61 -13.33
CA GLN A 90 -6.85 -12.54 -13.52
C GLN A 90 -6.06 -12.63 -12.20
N GLY A 91 -6.73 -12.87 -11.07
CA GLY A 91 -6.11 -12.97 -9.75
C GLY A 91 -5.49 -11.65 -9.26
N ILE A 92 -6.03 -10.51 -9.69
CA ILE A 92 -5.54 -9.17 -9.39
C ILE A 92 -6.33 -8.60 -8.21
N GLU A 93 -5.65 -8.35 -7.09
CA GLU A 93 -6.23 -7.69 -5.93
C GLU A 93 -6.37 -6.18 -6.15
N THR A 94 -7.41 -5.57 -5.60
CA THR A 94 -7.53 -4.10 -5.60
C THR A 94 -6.46 -3.47 -4.70
N ILE A 95 -5.74 -2.48 -5.23
CA ILE A 95 -4.71 -1.75 -4.51
C ILE A 95 -5.25 -0.35 -4.20
N GLY A 96 -5.14 0.07 -2.94
CA GLY A 96 -5.43 1.44 -2.55
C GLY A 96 -4.40 2.41 -3.09
N LYS A 97 -4.82 3.64 -3.44
CA LYS A 97 -3.85 4.72 -3.72
C LYS A 97 -2.98 4.89 -2.48
N GLY A 98 -1.69 4.58 -2.62
CA GLY A 98 -0.71 4.80 -1.55
C GLY A 98 -0.66 6.28 -1.18
N LEU A 99 -0.59 6.57 0.11
CA LEU A 99 -0.24 7.87 0.65
C LEU A 99 1.17 8.23 0.15
N GLY A 100 1.25 9.01 -0.93
CA GLY A 100 2.50 9.65 -1.35
C GLY A 100 2.74 10.84 -0.43
N ILE A 101 3.74 10.76 0.44
CA ILE A 101 4.20 11.90 1.25
C ILE A 101 5.13 12.76 0.39
N GLY A 102 4.82 14.06 0.28
CA GLY A 102 5.73 15.06 -0.30
C GLY A 102 6.81 15.45 0.72
N GLU A 103 7.99 15.82 0.22
CA GLU A 103 9.14 16.24 1.06
C GLU A 103 8.75 17.31 2.10
N GLY A 104 9.15 17.11 3.36
CA GLY A 104 9.12 18.15 4.41
C GLY A 104 7.87 18.20 5.31
N GLN A 105 6.94 17.24 5.25
CA GLN A 105 5.81 17.18 6.19
C GLN A 105 6.19 16.39 7.45
N SER A 106 6.02 16.99 8.64
CA SER A 106 6.16 16.27 9.91
C SER A 106 5.05 15.22 10.04
N PHE A 107 5.44 14.02 10.48
CA PHE A 107 4.54 12.90 10.67
C PHE A 107 3.63 13.16 11.89
N ASP A 108 2.36 13.45 11.62
CA ASP A 108 1.30 13.38 12.62
C ASP A 108 0.55 12.06 12.40
N THR A 109 0.78 11.10 13.30
CA THR A 109 0.12 9.80 13.30
C THR A 109 -1.41 9.93 13.29
N THR A 110 -1.94 11.01 13.88
CA THR A 110 -3.37 11.32 13.89
C THR A 110 -3.89 11.65 12.49
N LYS A 111 -3.16 12.49 11.73
CA LYS A 111 -3.52 12.84 10.35
C LYS A 111 -3.37 11.68 9.37
N LEU A 112 -2.37 10.83 9.58
CA LEU A 112 -2.22 9.59 8.81
C LEU A 112 -3.35 8.61 9.09
N MET A 113 -3.76 8.47 10.34
CA MET A 113 -4.92 7.66 10.71
C MET A 113 -6.21 8.26 10.14
N GLU A 114 -6.39 9.59 10.13
CA GLU A 114 -7.54 10.26 9.51
C GLU A 114 -7.59 10.09 7.99
N GLY A 115 -6.46 10.30 7.31
CA GLY A 115 -6.34 10.05 5.87
C GLY A 115 -6.56 8.57 5.54
N ALA A 116 -6.07 7.67 6.40
CA ALA A 116 -6.32 6.25 6.26
C ALA A 116 -7.81 5.90 6.50
N LYS A 117 -8.50 6.53 7.45
CA LYS A 117 -9.96 6.37 7.62
C LYS A 117 -10.73 6.82 6.38
N GLN A 118 -10.38 7.98 5.83
CA GLN A 118 -11.03 8.51 4.63
C GLN A 118 -10.84 7.62 3.40
N ILE A 119 -9.68 6.98 3.26
CA ILE A 119 -9.33 6.20 2.07
C ILE A 119 -9.69 4.71 2.23
N PHE A 120 -9.48 4.11 3.41
CA PHE A 120 -9.53 2.65 3.61
C PHE A 120 -10.85 2.16 4.24
N SER A 121 -11.50 2.91 5.16
CA SER A 121 -12.87 2.63 5.63
C SER A 121 -13.46 3.79 6.49
N PRO A 122 -14.52 4.49 6.05
CA PRO A 122 -15.13 5.58 6.83
C PRO A 122 -15.83 5.12 8.13
N SER A 123 -15.95 3.81 8.37
CA SER A 123 -16.62 3.21 9.54
C SER A 123 -15.68 2.78 10.68
N LEU A 124 -14.37 3.00 10.58
CA LEU A 124 -13.42 2.67 11.66
C LEU A 124 -13.50 3.69 12.81
N THR A 125 -13.98 3.24 13.98
CA THR A 125 -14.10 4.06 15.20
C THR A 125 -12.75 4.31 15.86
N ASN A 126 -12.63 5.43 16.60
CA ASN A 126 -11.42 5.81 17.36
C ASN A 126 -10.95 4.75 18.38
N GLU A 127 -11.83 3.84 18.80
CA GLU A 127 -11.50 2.80 19.78
C GLU A 127 -10.64 1.66 19.21
N GLN A 128 -10.86 1.29 17.94
CA GLN A 128 -10.07 0.27 17.24
C GLN A 128 -8.69 0.77 16.78
N LEU A 129 -8.42 2.07 17.00
CA LEU A 129 -7.22 2.79 16.57
C LEU A 129 -6.31 3.16 17.75
N LYS A 130 -6.69 2.79 18.98
CA LYS A 130 -5.79 2.89 20.12
C LYS A 130 -4.67 1.88 19.92
N LEU A 131 -3.53 2.37 19.44
CA LEU A 131 -2.22 1.78 19.73
C LEU A 131 -2.11 1.77 21.26
N THR A 132 -2.46 0.66 21.88
CA THR A 132 -2.10 0.45 23.30
C THR A 132 -0.58 0.52 23.41
N PRO A 133 -0.08 1.16 24.48
CA PRO A 133 1.34 1.44 24.65
C PRO A 133 2.21 0.18 24.68
#